data_AF-A0A963BRH2-F1
#
_entry.id   AF-A0A963BRH2-F1
#
_cell.length_a   1.000
_cell.length_b   1.000
_cell.length_c   1.000
_cell.angle_alpha   90.00
_cell.angle_beta   90.00
_cell.angle_gamma   90.00
#
_symmetry.space_group_name_H-M   'P 1'
#
loop_
_entity.id
_entity.type
_entity.pdbx_description
1 polymer ?
#
loop_
_entity_poly.entity_id
_entity_poly.type
_entity_poly.pdbx_seq_one_letter_code
_entity_poly.pdbx_strand_id
1 'polypeptide(L)'
;MSATAELLVCADLRDTRYGGYPDLSGDVSVLLVGWMAAADAADTGPLPSCVRDALVRASLAHWCLALLGEPADARTPAPGLSGRLRAPLAWRVVNQADAAAPLFEQPSHPWSLQGQCGLLFRDPPVFGDARLWRLAHRRSALDASLLARLGIEGLLLPGTDGEFVEALFGSGDTRAQWLAALHASATTLGLPVREVNADTFRQTNWFGDR
;
A
#
# COMPACT_ATOMS: atom_id res chain seq x y z
N MET A 1 8.20 1.57 26.57
CA MET A 1 6.77 1.57 26.16
C MET A 1 6.55 0.30 25.37
N SER A 2 5.52 -0.51 25.69
CA SER A 2 5.22 -1.71 24.88
C SER A 2 4.64 -1.26 23.54
N ALA A 3 5.08 -1.87 22.44
CA ALA A 3 4.55 -1.57 21.12
C ALA A 3 3.06 -1.96 21.06
N THR A 4 2.23 -1.07 20.55
CA THR A 4 0.78 -1.28 20.41
C THR A 4 0.41 -2.15 19.20
N ALA A 5 1.37 -2.37 18.30
CA ALA A 5 1.23 -3.18 17.10
C ALA A 5 2.55 -3.85 16.72
N GLU A 6 2.49 -4.83 15.81
CA GLU A 6 3.61 -5.46 15.12
C GLU A 6 3.32 -5.44 13.60
N LEU A 7 4.34 -5.17 12.79
CA LEU A 7 4.27 -5.33 11.33
C LEU A 7 4.59 -6.76 10.94
N LEU A 8 3.75 -7.35 10.10
CA LEU A 8 4.05 -8.61 9.42
C LEU A 8 4.38 -8.31 7.96
N VAL A 9 5.54 -8.78 7.51
CA VAL A 9 5.98 -8.66 6.12
C VAL A 9 6.04 -10.03 5.48
N CYS A 10 5.30 -10.23 4.39
CA CYS A 10 5.37 -11.43 3.58
C CYS A 10 5.96 -11.10 2.21
N ALA A 11 7.16 -11.64 1.96
CA ALA A 11 7.92 -11.43 0.73
C ALA A 11 7.85 -12.60 -0.25
N ASP A 12 7.30 -13.74 0.17
CA ASP A 12 7.20 -14.95 -0.63
C ASP A 12 5.75 -15.21 -1.04
N LEU A 13 5.35 -14.62 -2.16
CA LEU A 13 3.97 -14.65 -2.64
C LEU A 13 3.77 -15.53 -3.86
N ARG A 14 4.76 -16.39 -4.18
CA ARG A 14 4.78 -17.21 -5.40
C ARG A 14 3.55 -18.10 -5.60
N ASP A 15 2.71 -18.25 -4.57
CA ASP A 15 1.54 -19.11 -4.59
C ASP A 15 0.33 -18.56 -3.79
N THR A 16 0.18 -17.24 -3.67
CA THR A 16 -0.98 -16.68 -2.95
C THR A 16 -2.27 -16.75 -3.75
N ARG A 17 -3.33 -17.32 -3.16
CA ARG A 17 -4.72 -17.27 -3.68
C ARG A 17 -5.30 -15.85 -3.75
N TYR A 18 -4.63 -14.87 -3.14
CA TYR A 18 -4.88 -13.43 -3.31
C TYR A 18 -4.23 -12.87 -4.59
N GLY A 19 -3.33 -13.65 -5.20
CA GLY A 19 -2.84 -13.50 -6.54
C GLY A 19 -3.89 -13.92 -7.57
N GLY A 20 -4.93 -13.10 -7.69
CA GLY A 20 -5.56 -12.83 -8.99
C GLY A 20 -4.61 -12.08 -9.93
N TYR A 21 -3.33 -12.46 -9.92
CA TYR A 21 -2.29 -12.05 -10.85
C TYR A 21 -2.04 -13.22 -11.81
N PRO A 22 -3.01 -13.61 -12.64
CA PRO A 22 -2.66 -14.39 -13.81
C PRO A 22 -1.72 -13.49 -14.61
N ASP A 23 -0.45 -13.86 -14.65
CA ASP A 23 0.60 -13.15 -15.38
C ASP A 23 0.99 -11.76 -14.84
N LEU A 24 1.47 -11.67 -13.59
CA LEU A 24 2.54 -10.68 -13.33
C LEU A 24 3.73 -11.07 -14.22
N SER A 25 3.73 -10.53 -15.43
CA SER A 25 4.75 -10.80 -16.43
C SER A 25 5.97 -9.91 -16.17
N GLY A 26 7.16 -10.53 -16.19
CA GLY A 26 8.43 -9.84 -15.99
C GLY A 26 8.88 -9.73 -14.53
N ASP A 27 9.73 -8.73 -14.25
CA ASP A 27 10.49 -8.58 -12.99
C ASP A 27 9.72 -7.87 -11.85
N VAL A 28 8.38 -7.82 -11.92
CA VAL A 28 7.57 -7.18 -10.86
C VAL A 28 7.70 -7.97 -9.56
N SER A 29 8.11 -7.29 -8.49
CA SER A 29 8.28 -7.89 -7.17
C SER A 29 7.19 -7.40 -6.23
N VAL A 30 6.61 -8.30 -5.41
CA VAL A 30 5.48 -7.99 -4.53
C VAL A 30 5.84 -8.25 -3.07
N LEU A 31 5.35 -7.40 -2.17
CA LEU A 31 5.34 -7.56 -0.71
C LEU A 31 3.92 -7.38 -0.19
N LEU A 32 3.51 -8.19 0.78
CA LEU A 32 2.36 -7.89 1.63
C LEU A 32 2.86 -7.39 2.98
N VAL A 33 2.29 -6.29 3.44
CA VAL A 33 2.60 -5.70 4.75
C VAL A 33 1.31 -5.54 5.53
N GLY A 34 1.09 -6.41 6.50
CA GLY A 34 -0.03 -6.33 7.43
C GLY A 34 0.42 -5.88 8.82
N TRP A 35 -0.53 -5.67 9.73
CA TRP A 35 -0.22 -5.34 11.12
C TRP A 35 -1.13 -6.07 12.10
N MET A 36 -0.53 -6.63 13.14
CA MET A 36 -1.29 -7.19 14.25
C MET A 36 -1.32 -6.18 15.38
N ALA A 37 -2.49 -5.98 15.97
CA ALA A 37 -2.56 -5.31 17.26
C ALA A 37 -1.93 -6.22 18.33
N ALA A 38 -1.40 -5.63 19.40
CA ALA A 38 -0.92 -6.41 20.54
C ALA A 38 -2.03 -7.35 21.06
N ALA A 39 -1.68 -8.53 21.58
CA ALA A 39 -2.60 -9.64 21.90
C ALA A 39 -3.80 -9.29 22.81
N ASP A 40 -3.77 -8.15 23.49
CA ASP A 40 -4.84 -7.66 24.38
C ASP A 40 -5.71 -6.54 23.75
N ALA A 41 -5.43 -6.12 22.51
CA ALA A 41 -6.23 -5.14 21.78
C ALA A 41 -7.37 -5.85 21.06
N ALA A 42 -8.54 -5.86 21.70
CA ALA A 42 -9.77 -6.35 21.10
C ALA A 42 -10.12 -5.55 19.84
N ASP A 43 -10.17 -6.28 18.72
CA ASP A 43 -10.84 -5.94 17.48
C ASP A 43 -10.33 -4.72 16.68
N THR A 44 -10.54 -4.88 15.37
CA THR A 44 -10.15 -4.13 14.17
C THR A 44 -10.50 -2.64 14.18
N GLY A 45 -9.87 -1.88 15.09
CA GLY A 45 -9.82 -0.42 15.02
C GLY A 45 -9.07 0.10 13.78
N PRO A 46 -9.12 1.41 13.50
CA PRO A 46 -8.36 2.01 12.40
C PRO A 46 -6.86 1.69 12.52
N LEU A 47 -6.16 1.66 11.38
CA LEU A 47 -4.71 1.50 11.28
C LEU A 47 -3.98 2.27 12.40
N PRO A 48 -3.17 1.62 13.25
CA PRO A 48 -2.38 2.33 14.25
C PRO A 48 -1.51 3.40 13.60
N SER A 49 -1.48 4.61 14.17
CA SER A 49 -0.73 5.74 13.59
C SER A 49 0.76 5.43 13.41
N CYS A 50 1.36 4.63 14.29
CA CYS A 50 2.75 4.18 14.15
C CYS A 50 2.98 3.29 12.91
N VAL A 51 2.01 2.43 12.56
CA VAL A 51 2.07 1.60 11.34
C VAL A 51 1.99 2.49 10.11
N ARG A 52 1.02 3.40 10.08
CA ARG A 52 0.91 4.45 9.06
C ARG A 52 2.24 5.18 8.89
N ASP A 53 2.80 5.69 9.98
CA ASP A 53 3.94 6.59 9.93
C ASP A 53 5.17 5.84 9.41
N ALA A 54 5.30 4.55 9.77
CA ALA A 54 6.33 3.66 9.22
C ALA A 54 6.21 3.49 7.70
N LEU A 55 5.00 3.20 7.19
CA LEU A 55 4.74 3.03 5.76
C LEU A 55 4.98 4.31 4.96
N VAL A 56 4.53 5.46 5.47
CA VAL A 56 4.76 6.77 4.84
C VAL A 56 6.25 7.09 4.77
N ARG A 57 6.96 6.95 5.89
CA ARG A 57 8.39 7.25 5.95
C ARG A 57 9.18 6.34 5.03
N ALA A 58 8.86 5.04 4.97
CA ALA A 58 9.47 4.11 4.02
C ALA A 58 9.26 4.56 2.57
N SER A 59 8.02 4.94 2.24
CA SER A 59 7.61 5.35 0.90
C SER A 59 8.17 6.70 0.47
N LEU A 60 8.56 7.55 1.42
CA LEU A 60 9.11 8.88 1.15
C LEU A 60 10.62 8.98 1.40
N ALA A 61 11.29 7.89 1.79
CA ALA A 61 12.73 7.87 2.02
C ALA A 61 13.53 8.13 0.73
N HIS A 62 13.02 7.60 -0.40
CA HIS A 62 13.70 7.68 -1.70
C HIS A 62 12.76 8.06 -2.85
N TRP A 63 11.49 8.30 -2.57
CA TRP A 63 10.46 8.52 -3.58
C TRP A 63 9.57 9.71 -3.22
N CYS A 64 8.88 10.20 -4.25
CA CYS A 64 7.69 11.00 -4.15
C CYS A 64 6.48 10.06 -4.16
N LEU A 65 5.56 10.28 -3.23
CA LEU A 65 4.31 9.53 -3.12
C LEU A 65 3.19 10.35 -3.77
N ALA A 66 2.57 9.82 -4.81
CA ALA A 66 1.33 10.36 -5.34
C ALA A 66 0.15 9.55 -4.83
N LEU A 67 -0.77 10.20 -4.14
CA LEU A 67 -2.00 9.61 -3.64
C LEU A 67 -3.14 9.91 -4.60
N LEU A 68 -3.92 8.88 -4.86
CA LEU A 68 -5.11 8.93 -5.68
C LEU A 68 -6.35 8.82 -4.80
N GLY A 69 -7.02 9.95 -4.53
CA GLY A 69 -8.21 10.00 -3.68
C GLY A 69 -9.51 10.29 -4.43
N GLU A 70 -10.63 9.73 -3.95
CA GLU A 70 -11.97 10.13 -4.40
C GLU A 70 -12.28 11.57 -3.94
N PRO A 71 -12.90 12.40 -4.80
CA PRO A 71 -13.32 13.73 -4.38
C PRO A 71 -14.31 13.61 -3.20
N ALA A 72 -14.15 14.50 -2.21
CA ALA A 72 -14.90 14.47 -0.94
C ALA A 72 -16.44 14.49 -1.09
N ASP A 73 -16.95 14.92 -2.23
CA ASP A 73 -18.38 15.03 -2.53
C ASP A 73 -18.97 13.78 -3.21
N ALA A 74 -18.16 12.75 -3.47
CA ALA A 74 -18.63 11.46 -3.98
C ALA A 74 -19.46 10.77 -2.88
N ARG A 75 -20.78 10.99 -2.89
CA ARG A 75 -21.73 10.23 -2.09
C ARG A 75 -21.47 8.73 -2.34
N THR A 76 -21.04 8.05 -1.29
CA THR A 76 -20.50 6.68 -1.28
C THR A 76 -21.43 5.70 -2.00
N PRO A 77 -20.89 4.60 -2.53
CA PRO A 77 -21.15 3.36 -1.79
C PRO A 77 -19.94 2.42 -1.75
N ALA A 78 -19.94 1.59 -0.71
CA ALA A 78 -19.04 0.49 -0.39
C ALA A 78 -18.19 -0.08 -1.54
N PRO A 79 -16.95 -0.52 -1.27
CA PRO A 79 -16.16 -1.26 -2.24
C PRO A 79 -16.96 -2.51 -2.66
N GLY A 80 -17.50 -2.49 -3.88
CA GLY A 80 -17.91 -3.72 -4.52
C GLY A 80 -16.66 -4.58 -4.72
N LEU A 81 -16.83 -5.90 -4.70
CA LEU A 81 -15.80 -6.95 -4.92
C LEU A 81 -14.89 -6.75 -6.16
N SER A 82 -15.15 -5.72 -6.98
CA SER A 82 -14.44 -5.39 -8.21
C SER A 82 -13.58 -4.10 -8.17
N GLY A 83 -13.45 -3.39 -7.05
CA GLY A 83 -12.44 -2.32 -6.86
C GLY A 83 -12.39 -1.22 -7.93
N ARG A 84 -13.52 -0.84 -8.54
CA ARG A 84 -13.56 0.15 -9.63
C ARG A 84 -13.69 1.58 -9.08
N LEU A 85 -12.62 2.37 -9.19
CA LEU A 85 -12.63 3.81 -8.88
C LEU A 85 -13.54 4.56 -9.88
N ARG A 86 -14.29 5.60 -9.50
CA ARG A 86 -15.17 6.33 -10.46
C ARG A 86 -14.74 7.78 -10.66
N ALA A 87 -14.46 8.15 -11.93
CA ALA A 87 -14.27 9.54 -12.44
C ALA A 87 -13.12 10.35 -11.75
N PRO A 88 -12.71 11.55 -12.22
CA PRO A 88 -11.33 12.02 -12.03
C PRO A 88 -11.02 12.30 -10.56
N LEU A 89 -10.04 11.55 -10.08
CA LEU A 89 -9.56 11.55 -8.70
C LEU A 89 -8.59 12.72 -8.52
N ALA A 90 -8.65 13.39 -7.37
CA ALA A 90 -7.73 14.48 -7.06
C ALA A 90 -6.37 13.87 -6.70
N TRP A 91 -5.36 14.13 -7.52
CA TRP A 91 -3.99 13.72 -7.21
C TRP A 91 -3.41 14.62 -6.12
N ARG A 92 -2.81 14.01 -5.11
CA ARG A 92 -1.98 14.71 -4.13
C ARG A 92 -0.58 14.15 -4.18
N VAL A 93 0.38 14.98 -4.59
CA VAL A 93 1.80 14.63 -4.52
C VAL A 93 2.32 15.05 -3.17
N VAL A 94 3.05 14.13 -2.55
CA VAL A 94 3.73 14.37 -1.30
C VAL A 94 5.16 13.88 -1.41
N ASN A 95 6.06 14.69 -0.89
CA ASN A 95 7.51 14.49 -0.90
C ASN A 95 8.11 14.65 0.50
N GLN A 96 7.26 14.80 1.53
CA GLN A 96 7.65 14.89 2.94
C GLN A 96 6.68 14.11 3.82
N ALA A 97 7.20 13.25 4.71
CA ALA A 97 6.37 12.37 5.54
C ALA A 97 5.42 13.15 6.48
N ASP A 98 5.91 14.23 7.08
CA ASP A 98 5.11 15.04 7.99
C ASP A 98 3.96 15.78 7.28
N ALA A 99 4.13 16.08 5.99
CA ALA A 99 3.07 16.65 5.15
C ALA A 99 2.06 15.60 4.67
N ALA A 100 2.45 14.32 4.63
CA ALA A 100 1.60 13.23 4.18
C ALA A 100 0.63 12.77 5.27
N ALA A 101 1.10 12.67 6.52
CA ALA A 101 0.31 12.10 7.62
C ALA A 101 -1.10 12.74 7.79
N PRO A 102 -1.27 14.08 7.75
CA PRO A 102 -2.58 14.72 7.88
C PRO A 102 -3.50 14.47 6.69
N LEU A 103 -2.97 14.17 5.50
CA LEU A 103 -3.80 13.87 4.33
C LEU A 103 -4.62 12.63 4.59
N PHE A 104 -4.02 11.62 5.24
CA PHE A 104 -4.69 10.35 5.41
C PHE A 104 -5.74 10.30 6.52
N GLU A 105 -5.86 11.39 7.27
CA GLU A 105 -6.96 11.61 8.22
C GLU A 105 -8.19 12.22 7.51
N GLN A 106 -8.05 12.61 6.25
CA GLN A 106 -9.15 13.16 5.45
C GLN A 106 -10.02 12.02 4.90
N PRO A 107 -11.36 12.19 4.89
CA PRO A 107 -12.28 11.22 4.29
C PRO A 107 -12.03 10.93 2.81
N SER A 108 -11.40 11.87 2.10
CA SER A 108 -11.01 11.73 0.70
C SER A 108 -9.70 10.95 0.50
N HIS A 109 -8.98 10.64 1.58
CA HIS A 109 -7.67 9.97 1.57
C HIS A 109 -7.50 8.89 2.68
N PRO A 110 -8.51 8.07 3.05
CA PRO A 110 -8.41 7.23 4.24
C PRO A 110 -7.29 6.19 4.16
N TRP A 111 -6.64 5.93 5.30
CA TRP A 111 -5.56 4.93 5.43
C TRP A 111 -5.93 3.50 5.15
N SER A 112 -7.21 3.14 5.27
CA SER A 112 -7.69 1.85 4.81
C SER A 112 -7.39 1.65 3.32
N LEU A 113 -6.98 2.72 2.62
CA LEU A 113 -6.75 2.80 1.20
C LEU A 113 -7.96 2.26 0.44
N GLN A 114 -9.14 2.18 1.07
CA GLN A 114 -10.35 1.62 0.48
C GLN A 114 -10.72 2.50 -0.71
N GLY A 115 -10.39 2.03 -1.91
CA GLY A 115 -10.53 2.81 -3.14
C GLY A 115 -9.40 3.81 -3.40
N GLN A 116 -8.18 3.58 -2.92
CA GLN A 116 -7.02 4.46 -3.17
C GLN A 116 -5.82 3.67 -3.65
N CYS A 117 -4.91 4.32 -4.36
CA CYS A 117 -3.58 3.77 -4.60
C CYS A 117 -2.52 4.83 -4.34
N GLY A 118 -1.41 4.39 -3.74
CA GLY A 118 -0.18 5.15 -3.69
C GLY A 118 0.69 4.78 -4.89
N LEU A 119 1.24 5.78 -5.58
CA LEU A 119 2.24 5.60 -6.62
C LEU A 119 3.58 6.15 -6.13
N LEU A 120 4.64 5.38 -6.29
CA LEU A 120 6.00 5.77 -5.94
C LEU A 120 6.76 6.19 -7.21
N PHE A 121 7.31 7.40 -7.19
CA PHE A 121 8.12 7.95 -8.27
C PHE A 121 9.47 8.42 -7.70
N ARG A 122 10.56 8.38 -8.48
CA ARG A 122 11.81 9.04 -8.06
C ARG A 122 11.64 10.55 -8.01
N ASP A 123 11.11 11.08 -9.09
CA ASP A 123 10.89 12.51 -9.27
C ASP A 123 9.40 12.83 -9.22
N PRO A 124 9.00 14.03 -8.76
CA PRO A 124 7.60 14.43 -8.78
C PRO A 124 7.04 14.33 -10.21
N PRO A 125 6.00 13.51 -10.45
CA PRO A 125 5.45 13.37 -11.79
C PRO A 125 4.63 14.61 -12.16
N VAL A 126 4.57 14.89 -13.46
CA VAL A 126 3.70 15.95 -14.01
C VAL A 126 2.33 15.32 -14.33
N PHE A 127 1.32 15.61 -13.49
CA PHE A 127 -0.03 15.05 -13.68
C PHE A 127 -0.75 15.71 -14.86
N GLY A 128 -1.45 14.86 -15.61
CA GLY A 128 -2.18 15.23 -16.83
C GLY A 128 -2.44 14.02 -17.73
N ASP A 129 -1.76 12.89 -17.49
CA ASP A 129 -1.89 11.70 -18.30
C ASP A 129 -3.05 10.80 -17.83
N ALA A 130 -4.12 10.75 -18.61
CA ALA A 130 -5.26 9.84 -18.42
C ALA A 130 -4.84 8.34 -18.37
N ARG A 131 -3.62 8.00 -18.77
CA ARG A 131 -3.06 6.64 -18.68
C ARG A 131 -2.82 6.18 -17.24
N LEU A 132 -2.45 7.09 -16.32
CA LEU A 132 -2.25 6.74 -14.91
C LEU A 132 -3.57 6.27 -14.25
N TRP A 133 -4.71 6.83 -14.69
CA TRP A 133 -6.03 6.42 -14.22
C TRP A 133 -6.39 4.97 -14.59
N ARG A 134 -5.92 4.48 -15.76
CA ARG A 134 -6.19 3.12 -16.22
C ARG A 134 -5.44 2.06 -15.40
N LEU A 135 -4.27 2.39 -14.85
CA LEU A 135 -3.50 1.49 -13.98
C LEU A 135 -4.25 1.15 -12.70
N ALA A 136 -4.83 2.16 -12.06
CA ALA A 136 -5.57 1.99 -10.82
C ALA A 136 -6.84 1.11 -10.99
N HIS A 137 -7.31 0.92 -12.24
CA HIS A 137 -8.50 0.13 -12.58
C HIS A 137 -8.24 -1.32 -12.97
N ARG A 138 -7.01 -1.69 -13.31
CA ARG A 138 -6.70 -3.03 -13.85
C ARG A 138 -5.44 -3.59 -13.22
N ARG A 139 -5.61 -4.25 -12.06
CA ARG A 139 -4.55 -5.04 -11.40
C ARG A 139 -3.92 -6.08 -12.34
N SER A 140 -4.70 -6.65 -13.26
CA SER A 140 -4.24 -7.61 -14.28
C SER A 140 -3.52 -7.02 -15.49
N ALA A 141 -3.38 -5.69 -15.58
CA ALA A 141 -2.63 -5.02 -16.65
C ALA A 141 -1.31 -4.40 -16.15
N LEU A 142 -0.92 -4.72 -14.91
CA LEU A 142 0.32 -4.25 -14.30
C LEU A 142 1.46 -5.15 -14.76
N ASP A 143 2.28 -4.65 -15.68
CA ASP A 143 3.56 -5.25 -16.05
C ASP A 143 4.72 -4.28 -15.73
N ALA A 144 5.92 -4.82 -15.50
CA ALA A 144 7.09 -4.02 -15.14
C ALA A 144 7.43 -2.96 -16.22
N SER A 145 7.19 -3.28 -17.49
CA SER A 145 7.49 -2.38 -18.61
C SER A 145 6.56 -1.18 -18.64
N LEU A 146 5.29 -1.36 -18.29
CA LEU A 146 4.30 -0.30 -18.18
C LEU A 146 4.60 0.62 -17.00
N LEU A 147 4.97 0.05 -15.84
CA LEU A 147 5.41 0.83 -14.68
C LEU A 147 6.64 1.69 -15.03
N ALA A 148 7.66 1.07 -15.62
CA ALA A 148 8.88 1.76 -16.06
C ALA A 148 8.58 2.87 -17.08
N ARG A 149 7.72 2.61 -18.07
CA ARG A 149 7.32 3.62 -19.08
C ARG A 149 6.58 4.82 -18.49
N LEU A 150 5.93 4.63 -17.35
CA LEU A 150 5.20 5.69 -16.64
C LEU A 150 6.04 6.32 -15.53
N GLY A 151 7.30 5.90 -15.37
CA GLY A 151 8.19 6.37 -14.31
C GLY A 151 7.78 5.93 -12.90
N ILE A 152 6.91 4.92 -12.79
CA ILE A 152 6.44 4.40 -11.52
C ILE A 152 7.41 3.30 -11.07
N GLU A 153 8.04 3.51 -9.91
CA GLU A 153 8.92 2.50 -9.31
C GLU A 153 8.16 1.52 -8.43
N GLY A 154 7.02 1.94 -7.87
CA GLY A 154 6.19 1.06 -7.06
C GLY A 154 4.75 1.55 -6.90
N LEU A 155 3.90 0.62 -6.47
CA LEU A 155 2.48 0.80 -6.21
C LEU A 155 2.17 0.32 -4.80
N LEU A 156 1.40 1.10 -4.06
CA LEU A 156 0.84 0.72 -2.77
C LEU A 156 -0.67 0.59 -2.95
N LEU A 157 -1.18 -0.62 -2.76
CA LEU A 157 -2.59 -0.95 -2.90
C LEU A 157 -3.18 -1.34 -1.55
N PRO A 158 -4.46 -1.01 -1.30
CA PRO A 158 -5.21 -1.57 -0.18
C PRO A 158 -5.32 -3.09 -0.32
N GLY A 159 -5.08 -3.77 0.80
CA GLY A 159 -5.63 -5.10 1.04
C GLY A 159 -7.14 -5.06 1.25
N THR A 160 -7.75 -6.23 1.38
CA THR A 160 -9.17 -6.38 1.73
C THR A 160 -9.45 -5.64 3.05
N ASP A 161 -10.53 -4.85 3.07
CA ASP A 161 -10.96 -4.03 4.22
C ASP A 161 -9.94 -3.02 4.77
N GLY A 162 -8.77 -2.87 4.11
CA GLY A 162 -7.69 -2.01 4.57
C GLY A 162 -6.98 -2.55 5.80
N GLU A 163 -6.78 -3.87 5.86
CA GLU A 163 -6.09 -4.58 6.96
C GLU A 163 -4.64 -4.97 6.64
N PHE A 164 -4.23 -4.81 5.38
CA PHE A 164 -2.85 -4.89 4.93
C PHE A 164 -2.62 -3.96 3.74
N VAL A 165 -1.36 -3.70 3.42
CA VAL A 165 -0.91 -3.02 2.21
C VAL A 165 -0.23 -4.01 1.31
N GLU A 166 -0.64 -4.00 0.05
CA GLU A 166 0.03 -4.72 -1.01
C GLU A 166 0.96 -3.76 -1.75
N ALA A 167 2.26 -4.02 -1.69
CA ALA A 167 3.29 -3.20 -2.32
C ALA A 167 3.88 -3.92 -3.53
N LEU A 168 3.68 -3.38 -4.73
CA LEU A 168 4.26 -3.89 -5.98
C LEU A 168 5.40 -2.98 -6.42
N PHE A 169 6.47 -3.56 -6.93
CA PHE A 169 7.67 -2.85 -7.34
C PHE A 169 8.09 -3.26 -8.74
N GLY A 170 8.54 -2.29 -9.55
CA GLY A 170 9.04 -2.56 -10.90
C GLY A 170 10.35 -3.34 -10.93
N SER A 171 11.04 -3.49 -9.78
CA SER A 171 12.27 -4.28 -9.65
C SER A 171 12.45 -4.86 -8.24
N GLY A 172 13.27 -5.90 -8.14
CA GLY A 172 13.70 -6.46 -6.85
C GLY A 172 14.54 -5.49 -6.00
N ASP A 173 15.30 -4.60 -6.64
CA ASP A 173 16.13 -3.60 -5.96
C ASP A 173 15.28 -2.51 -5.30
N THR A 174 14.28 -1.99 -6.01
CA THR A 174 13.32 -1.03 -5.45
C THR A 174 12.59 -1.64 -4.26
N ARG A 175 12.18 -2.91 -4.37
CA ARG A 175 11.58 -3.65 -3.24
C ARG A 175 12.52 -3.71 -2.04
N ALA A 176 13.78 -4.10 -2.26
CA ALA A 176 14.77 -4.22 -1.19
C ALA A 176 15.05 -2.87 -0.51
N GLN A 177 15.14 -1.79 -1.28
CA GLN A 177 15.30 -0.43 -0.76
C GLN A 177 14.10 -0.02 0.09
N TRP A 178 12.88 -0.27 -0.39
CA TRP A 178 11.67 0.09 0.33
C TRP A 178 11.52 -0.72 1.62
N LEU A 179 11.81 -2.03 1.59
CA LEU A 179 11.80 -2.87 2.77
C LEU A 179 12.83 -2.41 3.81
N ALA A 180 14.05 -2.09 3.39
CA ALA A 180 15.06 -1.54 4.30
C ALA A 180 14.61 -0.22 4.94
N ALA A 181 13.97 0.68 4.16
CA ALA A 181 13.41 1.93 4.66
C ALA A 181 12.24 1.69 5.64
N LEU A 182 11.43 0.66 5.42
CA LEU A 182 10.38 0.23 6.35
C LEU A 182 10.96 -0.25 7.67
N HIS A 183 11.96 -1.13 7.64
CA HIS A 183 12.64 -1.60 8.86
C HIS A 183 13.26 -0.44 9.65
N ALA A 184 13.93 0.50 8.98
CA ALA A 184 14.52 1.67 9.63
C ALA A 184 13.45 2.57 10.27
N SER A 185 12.34 2.81 9.57
CA SER A 185 11.23 3.62 10.06
C SER A 185 10.52 2.97 11.24
N ALA A 186 10.24 1.67 11.14
CA ALA A 186 9.62 0.88 12.20
C ALA A 186 10.49 0.84 13.46
N THR A 187 11.81 0.64 13.30
CA THR A 187 12.79 0.69 14.41
C THR A 187 12.74 2.05 15.13
N THR A 188 12.73 3.14 14.38
CA THR A 188 12.65 4.51 14.94
C THR A 188 11.36 4.74 15.74
N LEU A 189 10.26 4.09 15.32
CA LEU A 189 8.95 4.20 15.95
C LEU A 189 8.71 3.15 17.05
N GLY A 190 9.70 2.29 17.34
CA GLY A 190 9.55 1.19 18.30
C GLY A 190 8.52 0.14 17.87
N LEU A 191 8.33 -0.03 16.56
CA LEU A 191 7.40 -0.96 15.94
C LEU A 191 8.14 -2.23 15.50
N PRO A 192 7.89 -3.39 16.14
CA PRO A 192 8.51 -4.65 15.72
C PRO A 192 8.10 -5.01 14.28
N VAL A 193 9.05 -5.53 13.51
CA VAL A 193 8.81 -6.06 12.17
C VAL A 193 9.18 -7.53 12.16
N ARG A 194 8.24 -8.36 11.73
CA ARG A 194 8.44 -9.81 11.60
C ARG A 194 8.19 -10.23 10.16
N GLU A 195 9.21 -10.82 9.56
CA GLU A 195 9.07 -11.48 8.28
C GLU A 195 8.40 -12.84 8.48
N VAL A 196 7.39 -13.12 7.66
CA VAL A 196 6.60 -14.35 7.71
C VAL A 196 6.43 -14.93 6.32
N ASN A 197 6.21 -16.25 6.24
CA ASN A 197 5.84 -16.90 4.99
C ASN A 197 4.36 -16.68 4.64
N ALA A 198 3.96 -17.04 3.42
CA ALA A 198 2.58 -16.89 2.96
C ALA A 198 1.57 -17.63 3.84
N ASP A 199 1.89 -18.82 4.34
CA ASP A 199 0.96 -19.61 5.14
C ASP A 199 0.68 -18.95 6.50
N THR A 200 1.73 -18.43 7.14
CA THR A 200 1.61 -17.68 8.40
C THR A 200 0.84 -16.37 8.17
N PHE A 201 1.12 -15.68 7.06
CA PHE A 201 0.39 -14.47 6.70
C PHE A 201 -1.10 -14.76 6.47
N ARG A 202 -1.46 -15.91 5.86
CA ARG A 202 -2.86 -16.33 5.63
C ARG A 202 -3.62 -16.75 6.89
N GLN A 203 -2.91 -17.21 7.91
CA GLN A 203 -3.52 -17.61 9.17
C GLN A 203 -3.87 -16.41 10.07
N THR A 204 -3.54 -15.19 9.65
CA THR A 204 -4.01 -13.99 10.34
C THR A 204 -5.52 -13.83 10.14
N ASN A 205 -6.12 -13.05 11.02
CA ASN A 205 -7.54 -12.71 10.97
C ASN A 205 -7.94 -11.93 9.70
N TRP A 206 -6.99 -11.42 8.91
CA TRP A 206 -7.26 -10.67 7.67
C TRP A 206 -7.85 -11.53 6.55
N PHE A 207 -7.79 -12.84 6.72
CA PHE A 207 -8.17 -13.83 5.71
C PHE A 207 -9.18 -14.87 6.21
N GLY A 208 -9.78 -14.64 7.38
CA GLY A 208 -10.77 -15.55 7.96
C GLY A 208 -12.01 -15.73 7.08
N ASP A 209 -12.67 -16.88 7.23
CA ASP A 209 -13.84 -17.35 6.45
C ASP A 209 -15.03 -16.36 6.46
N ARG A 210 -14.98 -15.31 5.63
CA ARG A 210 -16.13 -14.47 5.27
C ARG A 210 -16.60 -14.79 3.85
#